data_AF-C3VJ79-F1
#
_entry.id   AF-C3VJ79-F1
#
_cell.length_a   1.000
_cell.length_b   1.000
_cell.length_c   1.000
_cell.angle_alpha   90.00
_cell.angle_beta   90.00
_cell.angle_gamma   90.00
#
_symmetry.space_group_name_H-M   'P 1'
#
loop_
_entity.id
_entity.type
_entity.pdbx_description
1 polymer ?
#
loop_
_entity_poly.entity_id
_entity_poly.type
_entity_poly.pdbx_seq_one_letter_code
_entity_poly.pdbx_strand_id
1 'polypeptide(L)'
;LCMASAVTAYYEAFGSDAPPPTYDDVPAAETHVVWGANPAVAHPVLFRWIRESVADGELIVVDPVETATADVADRHVSPDPGTDLALARAVLARLVETDRIDRPFVDRYTEGFDALSEQLPDVGTAAGIAGVDPAAVEAIASGLEEPTLVYWGMGVNQSTQGTDAARALIDLCLASGNLGPGSGPLSLTGQANS
;
A
#
# COMPACT_ATOMS: atom_id res chain seq x y z
N LEU A 1 16.28 -0.78 -13.23
CA LEU A 1 15.82 -2.14 -12.86
C LEU A 1 15.24 -2.21 -11.45
N CYS A 2 15.76 -1.46 -10.47
CA CYS A 2 15.25 -1.49 -9.09
C CYS A 2 13.89 -0.78 -8.91
N MET A 3 13.75 0.44 -9.45
CA MET A 3 12.57 1.30 -9.23
C MET A 3 11.66 1.43 -10.47
N ALA A 4 11.94 0.72 -11.56
CA ALA A 4 11.27 0.98 -12.85
C ALA A 4 9.74 0.84 -12.75
N SER A 5 9.25 -0.17 -12.03
CA SER A 5 7.82 -0.36 -11.80
C SER A 5 7.18 0.76 -10.99
N ALA A 6 7.81 1.18 -9.88
CA ALA A 6 7.32 2.31 -9.08
C ALA A 6 7.33 3.63 -9.86
N VAL A 7 8.40 3.89 -10.62
CA VAL A 7 8.53 5.07 -11.49
C VAL A 7 7.41 5.10 -12.52
N THR A 8 7.17 3.99 -13.23
CA THR A 8 6.08 3.91 -14.20
C THR A 8 4.71 4.04 -13.54
N ALA A 9 4.51 3.46 -12.35
CA ALA A 9 3.26 3.59 -11.61
C ALA A 9 3.00 5.05 -11.21
N TYR A 10 4.00 5.75 -10.66
CA TYR A 10 3.88 7.17 -10.31
C TYR A 10 3.69 8.07 -11.53
N TYR A 11 4.43 7.84 -12.62
CA TYR A 11 4.26 8.65 -13.83
C TYR A 11 2.85 8.54 -14.40
N GLU A 12 2.27 7.35 -14.38
CA GLU A 12 0.91 7.17 -14.88
C GLU A 12 -0.16 7.69 -13.93
N ALA A 13 0.06 7.64 -12.62
CA ALA A 13 -0.88 8.17 -11.64
C ALA A 13 -0.80 9.70 -11.48
N PHE A 14 0.42 10.27 -11.48
CA PHE A 14 0.69 11.64 -11.06
C PHE A 14 1.42 12.50 -12.09
N GLY A 15 1.92 11.90 -13.18
CA GLY A 15 2.76 12.62 -14.16
C GLY A 15 4.17 12.95 -13.64
N SER A 16 4.59 12.35 -12.52
CA SER A 16 5.91 12.51 -11.92
C SER A 16 6.43 11.15 -11.41
N ASP A 17 7.74 10.98 -11.28
CA ASP A 17 8.36 9.77 -10.74
C ASP A 17 8.55 9.78 -9.22
N ALA A 18 8.34 10.92 -8.57
CA ALA A 18 8.55 11.05 -7.14
C ALA A 18 7.29 10.64 -6.34
N PRO A 19 7.46 9.99 -5.19
CA PRO A 19 6.36 9.79 -4.25
C PRO A 19 5.80 11.14 -3.78
N PRO A 20 4.48 11.29 -3.60
CA PRO A 20 3.90 12.48 -2.98
C PRO A 20 4.35 12.71 -1.52
N PRO A 21 4.43 11.68 -0.65
CA PRO A 21 4.85 11.88 0.74
C PRO A 21 6.35 12.14 0.91
N THR A 22 6.69 12.73 2.05
CA THR A 22 8.05 12.96 2.53
C THR A 22 8.30 12.23 3.84
N TYR A 23 9.53 12.25 4.36
CA TYR A 23 9.81 11.70 5.68
C TYR A 23 9.17 12.51 6.82
N ASP A 24 8.82 13.78 6.59
CA ASP A 24 8.13 14.62 7.57
C ASP A 24 6.67 14.17 7.80
N ASP A 25 6.13 13.35 6.90
CA ASP A 25 4.80 12.76 7.04
C ASP A 25 4.80 11.56 7.99
N VAL A 26 5.95 10.90 8.23
CA VAL A 26 6.02 9.68 9.05
C VAL A 26 5.45 9.88 10.45
N PRO A 27 5.78 10.95 11.21
CA PRO A 27 5.22 11.17 12.55
C PRO A 27 3.75 11.58 12.58
N ALA A 28 3.16 11.93 11.43
CA ALA A 28 1.77 12.35 11.32
C ALA A 28 0.84 11.24 10.81
N ALA A 29 1.39 10.09 10.42
CA ALA A 29 0.63 8.93 10.00
C ALA A 29 0.11 8.16 11.21
N GLU A 30 -1.16 7.75 11.15
CA GLU A 30 -1.82 6.93 12.16
C GLU A 30 -1.73 5.44 11.82
N THR A 31 -1.67 5.12 10.52
CA THR A 31 -1.45 3.75 10.03
C THR A 31 -0.23 3.68 9.13
N HIS A 32 0.58 2.64 9.30
CA HIS A 32 1.68 2.30 8.40
C HIS A 32 1.42 0.94 7.78
N VAL A 33 1.25 0.88 6.45
CA VAL A 33 1.13 -0.37 5.70
C VAL A 33 2.44 -0.62 4.96
N VAL A 34 3.21 -1.62 5.39
CA VAL A 34 4.46 -2.01 4.73
C VAL A 34 4.22 -3.24 3.85
N TRP A 35 4.34 -3.08 2.54
CA TRP A 35 3.99 -4.11 1.56
C TRP A 35 5.20 -4.59 0.75
N GLY A 36 5.55 -5.86 0.88
CA GLY A 36 6.67 -6.46 0.15
C GLY A 36 8.01 -5.76 0.41
N ALA A 37 8.22 -5.32 1.66
CA ALA A 37 9.41 -4.61 2.09
C ALA A 37 9.78 -4.96 3.54
N ASN A 38 11.08 -4.91 3.83
CA ASN A 38 11.62 -5.15 5.17
C ASN A 38 12.46 -3.95 5.65
N PRO A 39 11.84 -2.80 5.95
CA PRO A 39 12.53 -1.58 6.37
C PRO A 39 13.33 -1.77 7.67
N ALA A 40 12.96 -2.71 8.55
CA ALA A 40 13.77 -3.03 9.73
C ALA A 40 15.23 -3.39 9.40
N VAL A 41 15.46 -3.99 8.22
CA VAL A 41 16.79 -4.35 7.72
C VAL A 41 17.28 -3.36 6.66
N ALA A 42 16.45 -3.02 5.68
CA ALA A 42 16.86 -2.24 4.51
C ALA A 42 16.88 -0.72 4.76
N HIS A 43 16.05 -0.22 5.68
CA HIS A 43 15.87 1.21 5.98
C HIS A 43 15.79 1.46 7.50
N PRO A 44 16.79 1.04 8.30
CA PRO A 44 16.65 0.97 9.76
C PRO A 44 16.38 2.32 10.44
N VAL A 45 16.84 3.43 9.84
CA VAL A 45 16.54 4.79 10.36
C VAL A 45 15.07 5.14 10.13
N LEU A 46 14.55 4.91 8.93
CA LEU A 46 13.12 5.12 8.64
C LEU A 46 12.26 4.20 9.50
N PHE A 47 12.66 2.93 9.65
CA PHE A 47 11.92 1.98 10.47
C PHE A 47 11.85 2.42 11.92
N ARG A 48 12.92 3.01 12.47
CA ARG A 48 12.87 3.60 13.80
C ARG A 48 11.80 4.70 13.89
N TRP A 49 11.69 5.58 12.90
CA TRP A 49 10.66 6.62 12.89
C TRP A 49 9.24 6.04 12.77
N ILE A 50 9.06 5.01 11.93
CA ILE A 50 7.79 4.26 11.87
C ILE A 50 7.45 3.70 13.25
N ARG A 51 8.40 3.06 13.94
CA ARG A 51 8.22 2.49 15.29
C ARG A 51 7.92 3.55 16.35
N GLU A 52 8.47 4.74 16.22
CA GLU A 52 8.19 5.87 17.12
C GLU A 52 6.78 6.45 16.84
N SER A 53 6.33 6.48 15.58
CA SER A 53 5.00 6.97 15.19
C SER A 53 3.86 6.03 15.64
N VAL A 54 4.03 4.72 15.45
CA VAL A 54 3.00 3.71 15.79
C VAL A 54 2.78 3.52 17.29
N ALA A 55 3.47 4.26 18.17
CA ALA A 55 3.15 4.23 19.60
C ALA A 55 1.68 4.60 19.87
N ASP A 56 1.09 5.42 19.00
CA ASP A 56 -0.31 5.84 19.04
C ASP A 56 -1.12 5.34 17.80
N GLY A 57 -0.54 4.46 16.97
CA GLY A 57 -1.08 4.04 15.67
C GLY A 57 -1.00 2.53 15.39
N GLU A 58 -1.14 2.11 14.13
CA GLU A 58 -1.11 0.69 13.71
C GLU A 58 -0.05 0.40 12.64
N LEU A 59 0.74 -0.66 12.83
CA LEU A 59 1.67 -1.21 11.83
C LEU A 59 1.11 -2.50 11.22
N ILE A 60 0.73 -2.44 9.94
CA ILE A 60 0.32 -3.59 9.13
C ILE A 60 1.45 -3.96 8.18
N VAL A 61 1.87 -5.22 8.18
CA VAL A 61 2.89 -5.75 7.27
C VAL A 61 2.28 -6.78 6.34
N VAL A 62 2.46 -6.58 5.04
CA VAL A 62 2.09 -7.53 3.98
C VAL A 62 3.36 -8.14 3.42
N ASP A 63 3.65 -9.39 3.79
CA ASP A 63 4.86 -10.10 3.35
C ASP A 63 4.61 -11.62 3.43
N PRO A 64 4.93 -12.43 2.40
CA PRO A 64 4.82 -13.89 2.48
C PRO A 64 5.73 -14.53 3.54
N VAL A 65 6.71 -13.78 4.06
CA VAL A 65 7.68 -14.27 5.05
C VAL A 65 7.56 -13.46 6.34
N GLU A 66 7.71 -14.13 7.48
CA GLU A 66 7.92 -13.49 8.79
C GLU A 66 9.30 -12.80 8.80
N THR A 67 9.34 -11.56 8.30
CA THR A 67 10.54 -10.72 8.33
C THR A 67 10.68 -9.99 9.66
N ALA A 68 11.85 -9.42 9.93
CA ALA A 68 12.07 -8.59 11.13
C ALA A 68 11.10 -7.39 11.24
N THR A 69 10.54 -6.93 10.11
CA THR A 69 9.47 -5.91 10.12
C THR A 69 8.13 -6.54 10.54
N ALA A 70 7.79 -7.71 10.01
CA ALA A 70 6.58 -8.45 10.35
C ALA A 70 6.55 -8.91 11.82
N ASP A 71 7.70 -9.34 12.37
CA ASP A 71 7.84 -9.82 13.76
C ASP A 71 7.36 -8.82 14.83
N VAL A 72 7.36 -7.53 14.49
CA VAL A 72 6.96 -6.45 15.42
C VAL A 72 5.71 -5.72 14.96
N ALA A 73 5.06 -6.17 13.87
CA ALA A 73 3.84 -5.58 13.36
C ALA A 73 2.65 -5.91 14.26
N ASP A 74 1.67 -5.01 14.31
CA ASP A 74 0.40 -5.27 14.99
C ASP A 74 -0.42 -6.30 14.20
N ARG A 75 -0.29 -6.28 12.87
CA ARG A 75 -0.85 -7.30 11.98
C ARG A 75 0.14 -7.70 10.91
N HIS A 76 0.25 -9.01 10.71
CA HIS A 76 0.98 -9.60 9.59
C HIS A 76 0.00 -10.31 8.66
N VAL A 77 -0.04 -9.87 7.40
CA VAL A 77 -0.78 -10.51 6.31
C VAL A 77 0.23 -11.23 5.42
N SER A 78 0.08 -12.54 5.31
CA SER A 78 1.00 -13.40 4.57
C SER A 78 0.33 -13.95 3.30
N PRO A 79 0.31 -13.19 2.18
CA PRO A 79 -0.21 -13.69 0.92
C PRO A 79 0.72 -14.72 0.27
N ASP A 80 0.20 -15.49 -0.68
CA ASP A 80 1.01 -16.35 -1.53
C ASP A 80 1.97 -15.50 -2.40
N PRO A 81 3.24 -15.92 -2.60
CA PRO A 81 4.20 -15.15 -3.37
C PRO A 81 3.72 -14.80 -4.80
N GLY A 82 3.83 -13.53 -5.18
CA GLY A 82 3.47 -13.04 -6.52
C GLY A 82 1.99 -12.72 -6.72
N THR A 83 1.22 -12.68 -5.63
CA THR A 83 -0.23 -12.41 -5.66
C THR A 83 -0.61 -11.02 -5.15
N ASP A 84 0.37 -10.11 -5.02
CA ASP A 84 0.20 -8.74 -4.51
C ASP A 84 -0.92 -7.97 -5.21
N LEU A 85 -0.99 -8.06 -6.55
CA LEU A 85 -2.04 -7.40 -7.33
C LEU A 85 -3.44 -7.94 -6.98
N ALA A 86 -3.57 -9.24 -6.74
CA ALA A 86 -4.85 -9.83 -6.36
C ALA A 86 -5.27 -9.34 -4.96
N LEU A 87 -4.34 -9.30 -4.00
CA LEU A 87 -4.61 -8.78 -2.67
C LEU A 87 -4.97 -7.29 -2.69
N ALA A 88 -4.21 -6.46 -3.40
CA ALA A 88 -4.50 -5.02 -3.50
C ALA A 88 -5.88 -4.77 -4.14
N ARG A 89 -6.24 -5.53 -5.18
CA ARG A 89 -7.58 -5.45 -5.79
C ARG A 89 -8.67 -5.97 -4.86
N ALA A 90 -8.40 -6.97 -4.02
CA ALA A 90 -9.34 -7.42 -2.99
C ALA A 90 -9.62 -6.30 -1.97
N VAL A 91 -8.57 -5.59 -1.53
CA VAL A 91 -8.71 -4.45 -0.60
C VAL A 91 -9.51 -3.32 -1.26
N LEU A 92 -9.23 -2.99 -2.52
CA LEU A 92 -9.98 -1.96 -3.24
C LEU A 92 -11.45 -2.34 -3.42
N ALA A 93 -11.72 -3.60 -3.82
CA ALA A 93 -13.08 -4.13 -3.90
C ALA A 93 -13.79 -4.02 -2.56
N ARG A 94 -13.08 -4.32 -1.46
CA ARG A 94 -13.63 -4.23 -0.11
C ARG A 94 -14.01 -2.80 0.26
N LEU A 95 -13.16 -1.81 -0.05
CA LEU A 95 -13.48 -0.39 0.17
C LEU A 95 -14.73 0.04 -0.63
N VAL A 96 -14.83 -0.38 -1.89
CA VAL A 96 -15.99 -0.09 -2.75
C VAL A 96 -17.27 -0.73 -2.22
N GLU A 97 -17.25 -2.03 -1.90
CA GLU A 97 -18.41 -2.79 -1.41
C GLU A 97 -18.94 -2.27 -0.07
N THR A 98 -18.10 -1.63 0.73
CA THR A 98 -18.44 -1.12 2.07
C THR A 98 -18.62 0.40 2.11
N ASP A 99 -18.63 1.08 0.96
CA ASP A 99 -18.80 2.53 0.84
C ASP A 99 -17.76 3.33 1.66
N ARG A 100 -16.52 2.81 1.73
CA ARG A 100 -15.36 3.43 2.41
C ARG A 100 -14.41 4.14 1.44
N ILE A 101 -14.98 4.63 0.33
CA ILE A 101 -14.26 5.40 -0.67
C ILE A 101 -14.44 6.87 -0.34
N ASP A 102 -13.38 7.68 -0.41
CA ASP A 102 -13.50 9.14 -0.39
C ASP A 102 -14.06 9.62 -1.73
N ARG A 103 -15.38 9.47 -1.88
CA ARG A 103 -16.12 9.86 -3.09
C ARG A 103 -15.88 11.32 -3.49
N PRO A 104 -15.96 12.30 -2.58
CA PRO A 104 -15.63 13.69 -2.91
C PRO A 104 -14.22 13.89 -3.47
N PHE A 105 -13.21 13.18 -2.94
CA PHE A 105 -11.84 13.23 -3.47
C PHE A 105 -11.75 12.59 -4.85
N VAL A 106 -12.26 11.35 -4.98
CA VAL A 106 -12.25 10.57 -6.22
C VAL A 106 -12.92 11.34 -7.36
N ASP A 107 -14.12 11.86 -7.15
CA ASP A 107 -14.88 12.57 -8.18
C ASP A 107 -14.20 13.87 -8.64
N ARG A 108 -13.39 14.49 -7.77
CA ARG A 108 -12.77 15.78 -8.03
C ARG A 108 -11.36 15.68 -8.59
N TYR A 109 -10.59 14.68 -8.17
CA TYR A 109 -9.15 14.63 -8.39
C TYR A 109 -8.66 13.37 -9.12
N THR A 110 -9.55 12.46 -9.49
CA THR A 110 -9.19 11.22 -10.19
C THR A 110 -9.99 11.05 -11.49
N GLU A 111 -9.52 10.17 -12.35
CA GLU A 111 -10.21 9.75 -13.56
C GLU A 111 -10.23 8.22 -13.64
N GLY A 112 -11.24 7.63 -14.30
CA GLY A 112 -11.29 6.19 -14.57
C GLY A 112 -11.71 5.30 -13.39
N PHE A 113 -12.01 5.86 -12.21
CA PHE A 113 -12.41 5.09 -11.02
C PHE A 113 -13.64 4.19 -11.24
N ASP A 114 -14.68 4.69 -11.91
CA ASP A 114 -15.90 3.90 -12.15
C ASP A 114 -15.59 2.69 -13.05
N ALA A 115 -14.82 2.88 -14.12
CA ALA A 115 -14.42 1.80 -15.02
C ALA A 115 -13.51 0.77 -14.33
N LEU A 116 -12.64 1.22 -13.41
CA LEU A 116 -11.83 0.34 -12.57
C LEU A 116 -12.73 -0.47 -11.62
N SER A 117 -13.68 0.20 -10.96
CA SER A 117 -14.60 -0.40 -9.98
C SER A 117 -15.45 -1.51 -10.61
N GLU A 118 -15.95 -1.30 -11.83
CA GLU A 118 -16.71 -2.31 -12.59
C GLU A 118 -15.89 -3.57 -12.93
N GLN A 119 -14.56 -3.47 -12.94
CA GLN A 119 -13.65 -4.56 -13.25
C GLN A 119 -13.08 -5.23 -12.00
N LEU A 120 -13.44 -4.77 -10.80
CA LEU A 120 -12.95 -5.38 -9.58
C LEU A 120 -13.53 -6.79 -9.42
N PRO A 121 -12.68 -7.78 -9.07
CA PRO A 121 -13.17 -9.09 -8.68
C PRO A 121 -13.96 -9.00 -7.36
N ASP A 122 -14.79 -10.01 -7.10
CA ASP A 122 -15.34 -10.22 -5.76
C ASP A 122 -14.20 -10.39 -4.74
N VAL A 123 -14.37 -9.80 -3.56
CA VAL A 123 -13.39 -9.85 -2.47
C VAL A 123 -12.96 -11.27 -2.14
N GLY A 124 -13.91 -12.22 -2.05
CA GLY A 124 -13.62 -13.62 -1.72
C GLY A 124 -12.75 -14.31 -2.76
N THR A 125 -13.05 -14.10 -4.05
CA THR A 125 -12.27 -14.61 -5.18
C THR A 125 -10.85 -14.05 -5.17
N ALA A 126 -10.70 -12.74 -5.00
CA ALA A 126 -9.39 -12.09 -5.01
C ALA A 126 -8.55 -12.45 -3.78
N ALA A 127 -9.16 -12.51 -2.59
CA ALA A 127 -8.52 -13.00 -1.37
C ALA A 127 -8.06 -14.46 -1.51
N GLY A 128 -8.90 -15.31 -2.12
CA GLY A 128 -8.58 -16.70 -2.41
C GLY A 128 -7.42 -16.87 -3.39
N ILE A 129 -7.31 -16.01 -4.41
CA ILE A 129 -6.13 -15.97 -5.30
C ILE A 129 -4.88 -15.55 -4.52
N ALA A 130 -5.01 -14.60 -3.59
CA ALA A 130 -3.92 -14.14 -2.75
C ALA A 130 -3.55 -15.11 -1.61
N GLY A 131 -4.31 -16.19 -1.42
CA GLY A 131 -4.06 -17.17 -0.35
C GLY A 131 -4.37 -16.63 1.06
N VAL A 132 -5.17 -15.57 1.19
CA VAL A 132 -5.50 -14.96 2.50
C VAL A 132 -6.99 -15.07 2.85
N ASP A 133 -7.29 -15.00 4.15
CA ASP A 133 -8.67 -14.89 4.63
C ASP A 133 -9.24 -13.48 4.33
N PRO A 134 -10.53 -13.34 3.99
CA PRO A 134 -11.18 -12.03 3.84
C PRO A 134 -11.02 -11.09 5.04
N ALA A 135 -10.82 -11.61 6.26
CA ALA A 135 -10.51 -10.80 7.44
C ALA A 135 -9.16 -10.07 7.33
N ALA A 136 -8.19 -10.63 6.59
CA ALA A 136 -6.92 -9.95 6.31
C ALA A 136 -7.12 -8.78 5.34
N VAL A 137 -8.00 -8.96 4.33
CA VAL A 137 -8.41 -7.88 3.42
C VAL A 137 -9.10 -6.76 4.20
N GLU A 138 -10.02 -7.12 5.10
CA GLU A 138 -10.70 -6.16 5.98
C GLU A 138 -9.74 -5.39 6.87
N ALA A 139 -8.71 -6.06 7.40
CA ALA A 139 -7.70 -5.41 8.24
C ALA A 139 -6.97 -4.29 7.49
N ILE A 140 -6.53 -4.57 6.26
CA ILE A 140 -5.86 -3.55 5.42
C ILE A 140 -6.84 -2.44 5.04
N ALA A 141 -8.08 -2.80 4.67
CA ALA A 141 -9.11 -1.82 4.32
C ALA A 141 -9.44 -0.87 5.48
N SER A 142 -9.53 -1.40 6.71
CA SER A 142 -9.77 -0.60 7.92
C SER A 142 -8.61 0.34 8.21
N GLY A 143 -7.37 -0.13 8.05
CA GLY A 143 -6.19 0.70 8.26
C GLY A 143 -6.17 1.93 7.37
N LEU A 144 -6.64 1.81 6.12
CA LEU A 144 -6.73 2.88 5.14
C LEU A 144 -7.81 3.95 5.46
N GLU A 145 -8.66 3.76 6.46
CA GLU A 145 -9.63 4.78 6.87
C GLU A 145 -8.98 5.94 7.64
N GLU A 146 -7.80 5.70 8.21
CA GLU A 146 -7.00 6.69 8.93
C GLU A 146 -5.86 7.24 8.03
N PRO A 147 -5.21 8.37 8.41
CA PRO A 147 -4.02 8.86 7.70
C PRO A 147 -2.94 7.78 7.58
N THR A 148 -2.82 7.21 6.37
CA THR A 148 -2.05 5.98 6.13
C THR A 148 -0.91 6.21 5.17
N LEU A 149 0.31 5.84 5.57
CA LEU A 149 1.44 5.70 4.66
C LEU A 149 1.54 4.25 4.17
N VAL A 150 1.48 4.08 2.84
CA VAL A 150 1.64 2.78 2.18
C VAL A 150 3.04 2.69 1.58
N TYR A 151 3.88 1.89 2.22
CA TYR A 151 5.25 1.64 1.79
C TYR A 151 5.33 0.39 0.94
N TRP A 152 6.14 0.41 -0.12
CA TRP A 152 6.54 -0.82 -0.79
C TRP A 152 7.97 -0.75 -1.26
N GLY A 153 8.54 -1.92 -1.51
CA GLY A 153 9.93 -2.03 -1.95
C GLY A 153 10.11 -3.10 -3.02
N MET A 154 11.22 -3.82 -2.91
CA MET A 154 11.66 -4.75 -3.94
C MET A 154 10.79 -6.00 -4.07
N GLY A 155 10.07 -6.40 -3.02
CA GLY A 155 9.12 -7.51 -3.10
C GLY A 155 8.03 -7.24 -4.14
N VAL A 156 7.57 -6.00 -4.24
CA VAL A 156 6.60 -5.57 -5.27
C VAL A 156 7.32 -5.25 -6.58
N ASN A 157 8.37 -4.41 -6.55
CA ASN A 157 8.98 -3.83 -7.75
C ASN A 157 9.67 -4.86 -8.68
N GLN A 158 10.04 -6.05 -8.20
CA GLN A 158 10.68 -7.10 -9.01
C GLN A 158 9.74 -8.23 -9.42
N SER A 159 8.45 -8.15 -9.09
CA SER A 159 7.47 -9.13 -9.55
C SER A 159 7.14 -8.93 -11.04
N THR A 160 6.64 -9.98 -11.69
CA THR A 160 6.19 -9.91 -13.10
C THR A 160 5.03 -8.95 -13.31
N GLN A 161 4.29 -8.65 -12.24
CA GLN A 161 3.16 -7.72 -12.22
C GLN A 161 3.51 -6.45 -11.41
N GLY A 162 4.79 -6.14 -11.23
CA GLY A 162 5.24 -5.11 -10.28
C GLY A 162 4.69 -3.72 -10.55
N THR A 163 4.55 -3.34 -11.83
CA THR A 163 3.96 -2.05 -12.20
C THR A 163 2.47 -2.00 -11.87
N ASP A 164 1.73 -3.06 -12.19
CA ASP A 164 0.29 -3.12 -11.93
C ASP A 164 0.00 -3.21 -10.42
N ALA A 165 0.80 -3.96 -9.68
CA ALA A 165 0.72 -4.03 -8.22
C ALA A 165 1.02 -2.66 -7.58
N ALA A 166 2.07 -1.97 -8.02
CA ALA A 166 2.38 -0.63 -7.53
C ALA A 166 1.28 0.38 -7.86
N ARG A 167 0.66 0.30 -9.04
CA ARG A 167 -0.53 1.12 -9.37
C ARG A 167 -1.70 0.79 -8.47
N ALA A 168 -1.99 -0.49 -8.22
CA ALA A 168 -3.07 -0.87 -7.32
C ALA A 168 -2.86 -0.32 -5.90
N LEU A 169 -1.62 -0.27 -5.39
CA LEU A 169 -1.30 0.36 -4.10
C LEU A 169 -1.54 1.88 -4.12
N ILE A 170 -1.24 2.54 -5.24
CA ILE A 170 -1.57 3.96 -5.45
C ILE A 170 -3.10 4.14 -5.52
N ASP A 171 -3.81 3.27 -6.23
CA ASP A 171 -5.26 3.30 -6.33
C ASP A 171 -5.93 3.15 -4.97
N LEU A 172 -5.39 2.31 -4.07
CA LEU A 172 -5.85 2.24 -2.68
C LEU A 172 -5.75 3.59 -1.97
N CYS A 173 -4.63 4.30 -2.13
CA CYS A 173 -4.45 5.62 -1.52
C CYS A 173 -5.40 6.66 -2.12
N LEU A 174 -5.55 6.67 -3.45
CA LEU A 174 -6.47 7.57 -4.16
C LEU A 174 -7.93 7.32 -3.77
N ALA A 175 -8.33 6.06 -3.70
CA ALA A 175 -9.69 5.65 -3.38
C ALA A 175 -10.07 5.96 -1.92
N SER A 176 -9.12 5.85 -0.99
CA SER A 176 -9.33 6.15 0.43
C SER A 176 -9.10 7.62 0.81
N GLY A 177 -8.66 8.47 -0.14
CA GLY A 177 -8.33 9.88 0.15
C GLY A 177 -6.99 10.07 0.87
N ASN A 178 -6.17 9.03 0.99
CA ASN A 178 -4.82 9.07 1.56
C ASN A 178 -3.83 9.75 0.61
N LEU A 179 -3.98 11.06 0.40
CA LEU A 179 -3.00 11.96 -0.23
C LEU A 179 -2.86 13.30 0.52
N GLY A 180 -3.26 13.31 1.79
CA GLY A 180 -3.06 14.42 2.71
C GLY A 180 -1.79 14.29 3.56
N PRO A 181 -1.50 15.26 4.45
CA PRO A 181 -0.39 15.17 5.40
C PRO A 181 -0.44 13.88 6.21
N GLY A 182 0.70 13.21 6.39
CA GLY A 182 0.75 11.93 7.11
C GLY A 182 0.22 10.73 6.32
N SER A 183 -0.05 10.86 5.02
CA SER A 183 -0.65 9.78 4.23
C SER A 183 -0.15 9.72 2.80
N GLY A 184 -0.26 8.53 2.19
CA GLY A 184 -0.07 8.31 0.77
C GLY A 184 0.94 7.24 0.39
N PRO A 185 1.12 7.04 -0.93
CA PRO A 185 1.98 6.00 -1.46
C PRO A 185 3.45 6.42 -1.39
N LEU A 186 4.26 5.66 -0.65
CA LEU A 186 5.66 5.98 -0.35
C LEU A 186 6.59 4.79 -0.66
N SER A 187 6.82 4.53 -1.94
CA SER A 187 7.82 3.56 -2.42
C SER A 187 9.22 3.83 -1.84
N LEU A 188 9.86 2.80 -1.31
CA LEU A 188 11.17 2.84 -0.70
C LEU A 188 12.28 2.61 -1.73
N THR A 189 13.16 3.60 -1.91
CA THR A 189 14.33 3.49 -2.79
C THR A 189 15.47 2.73 -2.10
N GLY A 190 16.23 1.94 -2.87
CA GLY A 190 17.29 1.10 -2.32
C GLY A 190 18.65 1.79 -2.13
N GLN A 191 19.00 2.75 -3.00
CA GLN A 191 20.29 3.46 -2.95
C GLN A 191 20.06 4.93 -2.63
N ALA A 192 20.99 5.55 -1.90
CA ALA A 192 20.88 6.94 -1.45
C ALA A 192 20.77 7.98 -2.59
N ASN A 193 21.20 7.64 -3.81
CA ASN A 193 21.12 8.50 -5.00
C ASN A 193 20.85 7.63 -6.25
N SER A 194 19.70 6.95 -6.22
CA SER A 194 19.23 6.01 -7.25
C SER A 194 18.88 6.69 -8.57
#